data_AF-A0A2H0BJV7-F1
#
_entry.id   AF-A0A2H0BJV7-F1
#
_cell.length_a   1.000
_cell.length_b   1.000
_cell.length_c   1.000
_cell.angle_alpha   90.00
_cell.angle_beta   90.00
_cell.angle_gamma   90.00
#
_symmetry.space_group_name_H-M   'P 1'
#
loop_
_entity.id
_entity.type
_entity.pdbx_description
1 polymer ?
#
loop_
_entity_poly.entity_id
_entity_poly.type
_entity_poly.pdbx_seq_one_letter_code
_entity_poly.pdbx_strand_id
1 'polypeptide(L)'
;MKILRSKDGLYYRGNWDKDIFKKSIAVVGSRSMTRYGKETVDKFVSEFVANGVTTISGFMYGVDTEVHQKTVDYGGRTIAVFGCGLDVIYPPENEKLYGQILENKGLVISEYEPSAKPHLWKFPQRNKIVAGLSSLGVLVIEAGEKSGSLITAGFARKMGKKVYAVPGPITSRISVGCNNLIKSGEAIMATSAGDILKIKSTTIHSSPSTVHGLSPQEAKIYKVLQLEPLDIDEIAMKIEGNIVEIGSVLSIMSLKGLLTESGGKYYLSK
;
A
#
# COMPACT_ATOMS: atom_id res chain seq x y z
N MET A 1 -25.24 8.28 2.39
CA MET A 1 -25.71 7.25 1.43
C MET A 1 -26.43 6.12 2.18
N LYS A 2 -27.50 5.53 1.60
CA LYS A 2 -28.23 4.39 2.21
C LYS A 2 -27.41 3.09 2.13
N ILE A 3 -27.59 2.18 3.09
CA ILE A 3 -27.09 0.81 3.00
C ILE A 3 -28.05 0.00 2.12
N LEU A 4 -27.49 -0.79 1.21
CA LEU A 4 -28.21 -1.68 0.31
C LEU A 4 -27.67 -3.11 0.45
N ARG A 5 -28.41 -4.09 -0.10
CA ARG A 5 -28.02 -5.51 -0.10
C ARG A 5 -27.86 -6.01 -1.53
N SER A 6 -26.74 -6.66 -1.81
CA SER A 6 -26.44 -7.28 -3.10
C SER A 6 -27.17 -8.62 -3.26
N LYS A 7 -27.22 -9.13 -4.50
CA LYS A 7 -27.80 -10.46 -4.79
C LYS A 7 -27.07 -11.59 -4.08
N ASP A 8 -25.77 -11.42 -3.83
CA ASP A 8 -24.90 -12.39 -3.15
C ASP A 8 -24.96 -12.26 -1.62
N GLY A 9 -25.91 -11.45 -1.10
CA GLY A 9 -26.17 -11.31 0.33
C GLY A 9 -25.28 -10.31 1.07
N LEU A 10 -24.31 -9.68 0.40
CA LEU A 10 -23.44 -8.65 1.00
C LEU A 10 -24.17 -7.32 1.17
N TYR A 11 -24.00 -6.70 2.33
CA TYR A 11 -24.37 -5.31 2.57
C TYR A 11 -23.34 -4.38 1.93
N TYR A 12 -23.79 -3.25 1.39
CA TYR A 12 -22.88 -2.25 0.81
C TYR A 12 -23.36 -0.80 0.96
N ARG A 13 -22.40 0.12 0.89
CA ARG A 13 -22.59 1.57 0.75
C ARG A 13 -21.60 2.09 -0.29
N GLY A 14 -22.03 3.01 -1.16
CA GLY A 14 -21.21 3.52 -2.27
C GLY A 14 -21.71 3.05 -3.63
N ASN A 15 -20.83 3.07 -4.62
CA ASN A 15 -21.20 2.82 -6.02
C ASN A 15 -21.05 1.33 -6.39
N TRP A 16 -22.16 0.57 -6.31
CA TRP A 16 -22.19 -0.83 -6.77
C TRP A 16 -22.40 -0.87 -8.29
N ASP A 17 -21.30 -0.77 -9.03
CA ASP A 17 -21.23 -0.89 -10.48
C ASP A 17 -20.44 -2.14 -10.86
N LYS A 18 -20.93 -2.96 -11.79
CA LYS A 18 -20.23 -4.17 -12.26
C LYS A 18 -18.81 -3.86 -12.74
N ASP A 19 -18.59 -2.67 -13.30
CA ASP A 19 -17.28 -2.27 -13.81
C ASP A 19 -16.23 -2.10 -12.70
N ILE A 20 -16.64 -1.84 -11.45
CA ILE A 20 -15.71 -1.70 -10.32
C ILE A 20 -14.99 -3.03 -10.02
N PHE A 21 -15.59 -4.17 -10.38
CA PHE A 21 -15.05 -5.51 -10.13
C PHE A 21 -14.31 -6.13 -11.33
N LYS A 22 -14.49 -5.61 -12.56
CA LYS A 22 -13.94 -6.23 -13.78
C LYS A 22 -12.40 -6.26 -13.78
N LYS A 23 -11.78 -5.13 -13.43
CA LYS A 23 -10.32 -4.98 -13.38
C LYS A 23 -9.93 -4.55 -11.97
N SER A 24 -9.82 -5.52 -11.07
CA SER A 24 -9.62 -5.27 -9.64
C SER A 24 -8.49 -6.11 -9.06
N ILE A 25 -7.75 -5.54 -8.12
CA ILE A 25 -6.67 -6.24 -7.41
C ILE A 25 -6.82 -6.05 -5.91
N ALA A 26 -6.68 -7.14 -5.16
CA ALA A 26 -6.57 -7.05 -3.71
C ALA A 26 -5.13 -6.73 -3.32
N VAL A 27 -4.93 -5.69 -2.52
CA VAL A 27 -3.61 -5.35 -1.97
C VAL A 27 -3.73 -5.42 -0.45
N VAL A 28 -2.95 -6.32 0.17
CA VAL A 28 -3.01 -6.62 1.60
C VAL A 28 -1.61 -6.69 2.18
N GLY A 29 -1.47 -6.51 3.49
CA GLY A 29 -0.15 -6.48 4.08
C GLY A 29 -0.08 -6.35 5.58
N SER A 30 1.10 -5.94 6.05
CA SER A 30 1.40 -5.73 7.46
C SER A 30 0.57 -4.58 8.04
N ARG A 31 0.08 -4.76 9.27
CA ARG A 31 -0.50 -3.68 10.07
C ARG A 31 0.55 -2.72 10.61
N SER A 32 1.78 -3.19 10.77
CA SER A 32 2.96 -2.41 11.16
C SER A 32 3.82 -2.22 9.91
N MET A 33 3.28 -1.45 8.97
CA MET A 33 3.91 -1.17 7.68
C MET A 33 5.17 -0.33 7.89
N THR A 34 6.27 -0.67 7.22
CA THR A 34 7.48 0.15 7.26
C THR A 34 7.43 1.28 6.22
N ARG A 35 8.45 2.14 6.23
CA ARG A 35 8.68 3.12 5.15
C ARG A 35 8.82 2.43 3.79
N TYR A 36 9.52 1.30 3.72
CA TYR A 36 9.60 0.48 2.50
C TYR A 36 8.21 0.03 2.05
N GLY A 37 7.39 -0.47 2.97
CA GLY A 37 5.99 -0.85 2.69
C GLY A 37 5.18 0.33 2.13
N LYS A 38 5.29 1.52 2.75
CA LYS A 38 4.61 2.74 2.31
C LYS A 38 5.00 3.14 0.89
N GLU A 39 6.30 3.18 0.60
CA GLU A 39 6.83 3.49 -0.73
C GLU A 39 6.42 2.44 -1.78
N THR A 40 6.33 1.18 -1.38
CA THR A 40 5.86 0.08 -2.22
C THR A 40 4.38 0.26 -2.55
N VAL A 41 3.53 0.55 -1.55
CA VAL A 41 2.10 0.82 -1.78
C VAL A 41 1.93 1.99 -2.75
N ASP A 42 2.60 3.12 -2.50
CA ASP A 42 2.56 4.30 -3.36
C ASP A 42 2.92 3.98 -4.82
N LYS A 43 4.01 3.24 -5.03
CA LYS A 43 4.44 2.77 -6.36
C LYS A 43 3.39 1.91 -7.05
N PHE A 44 2.92 0.84 -6.39
CA PHE A 44 1.97 -0.08 -7.02
C PHE A 44 0.61 0.59 -7.26
N VAL A 45 0.11 1.36 -6.28
CA VAL A 45 -1.21 1.97 -6.35
C VAL A 45 -1.27 3.06 -7.42
N SER A 46 -0.24 3.90 -7.55
CA SER A 46 -0.19 4.89 -8.63
C SER A 46 -0.27 4.24 -10.02
N GLU A 47 0.52 3.18 -10.26
CA GLU A 47 0.50 2.43 -11.52
C GLU A 47 -0.86 1.73 -11.74
N PHE A 48 -1.47 1.16 -10.70
CA PHE A 48 -2.79 0.54 -10.79
C PHE A 48 -3.87 1.56 -11.17
N VAL A 49 -3.91 2.70 -10.51
CA VAL A 49 -4.89 3.76 -10.78
C VAL A 49 -4.71 4.32 -12.19
N ALA A 50 -3.47 4.59 -12.60
CA ALA A 50 -3.16 5.04 -13.97
C ALA A 50 -3.63 4.04 -15.05
N ASN A 51 -3.71 2.75 -14.71
CA ASN A 51 -4.19 1.69 -15.58
C ASN A 51 -5.69 1.35 -15.38
N GLY A 52 -6.43 2.18 -14.66
CA GLY A 52 -7.87 2.00 -14.40
C GLY A 52 -8.21 0.77 -13.57
N VAL A 53 -7.27 0.31 -12.73
CA VAL A 53 -7.46 -0.84 -11.84
C VAL A 53 -8.09 -0.38 -10.52
N THR A 54 -9.16 -1.04 -10.12
CA THR A 54 -9.76 -0.85 -8.79
C THR A 54 -8.94 -1.59 -7.74
N THR A 55 -8.58 -0.93 -6.64
CA THR A 55 -7.94 -1.62 -5.50
C THR A 55 -8.99 -2.18 -4.52
N ILE A 56 -8.69 -3.30 -3.88
CA ILE A 56 -9.54 -3.93 -2.86
C ILE A 56 -8.69 -4.16 -1.62
N SER A 57 -9.20 -3.81 -0.43
CA SER A 57 -8.44 -4.06 0.79
C SER A 57 -9.29 -4.17 2.07
N GLY A 58 -8.54 -4.31 3.15
CA GLY A 58 -8.86 -4.44 4.55
C GLY A 58 -9.88 -3.55 5.19
N PHE A 59 -9.76 -2.27 4.87
CA PHE A 59 -10.08 -1.20 5.81
C PHE A 59 -9.55 -1.47 7.24
N MET A 60 -8.26 -1.81 7.35
CA MET A 60 -7.56 -2.04 8.61
C MET A 60 -6.29 -1.18 8.63
N TYR A 61 -5.60 -1.08 9.78
CA TYR A 61 -4.32 -0.37 9.88
C TYR A 61 -3.24 -0.84 8.89
N GLY A 62 -2.23 0.02 8.69
CA GLY A 62 -1.04 -0.29 7.89
C GLY A 62 -1.34 -0.29 6.40
N VAL A 63 -0.91 -1.36 5.71
CA VAL A 63 -1.04 -1.47 4.24
C VAL A 63 -2.46 -1.24 3.76
N ASP A 64 -3.46 -1.75 4.48
CA ASP A 64 -4.85 -1.65 4.05
C ASP A 64 -5.34 -0.18 4.03
N THR A 65 -5.06 0.60 5.08
CA THR A 65 -5.33 2.07 5.11
C THR A 65 -4.57 2.78 4.00
N GLU A 66 -3.26 2.52 3.85
CA GLU A 66 -2.42 3.22 2.89
C GLU A 66 -2.88 2.96 1.44
N VAL A 67 -3.27 1.72 1.11
CA VAL A 67 -3.80 1.37 -0.21
C VAL A 67 -5.04 2.18 -0.53
N HIS A 68 -5.99 2.25 0.41
CA HIS A 68 -7.21 3.03 0.22
C HIS A 68 -6.92 4.52 0.08
N GLN A 69 -6.08 5.07 0.96
CA GLN A 69 -5.71 6.49 0.94
C GLN A 69 -5.03 6.86 -0.39
N LYS A 70 -4.00 6.12 -0.79
CA LYS A 70 -3.30 6.39 -2.06
C LYS A 70 -4.19 6.21 -3.27
N THR A 71 -5.10 5.24 -3.24
CA THR A 71 -6.05 5.05 -4.35
C THR A 71 -6.94 6.28 -4.49
N VAL A 72 -7.45 6.82 -3.38
CA VAL A 72 -8.24 8.05 -3.35
C VAL A 72 -7.39 9.25 -3.80
N ASP A 73 -6.17 9.40 -3.29
CA ASP A 73 -5.29 10.53 -3.61
C ASP A 73 -4.97 10.61 -5.11
N TYR A 74 -4.83 9.45 -5.78
CA TYR A 74 -4.63 9.38 -7.23
C TYR A 74 -5.93 9.44 -8.06
N GLY A 75 -7.09 9.67 -7.43
CA GLY A 75 -8.38 9.75 -8.12
C GLY A 75 -8.93 8.40 -8.59
N GLY A 76 -8.42 7.29 -8.04
CA GLY A 76 -8.84 5.93 -8.35
C GLY A 76 -9.99 5.42 -7.49
N ARG A 77 -10.62 4.33 -7.93
CA ARG A 77 -11.70 3.66 -7.17
C ARG A 77 -11.13 2.57 -6.28
N THR A 78 -11.63 2.47 -5.05
CA THR A 78 -11.25 1.42 -4.10
C THR A 78 -12.48 0.75 -3.46
N ILE A 79 -12.35 -0.54 -3.15
CA ILE A 79 -13.36 -1.35 -2.44
C ILE A 79 -12.83 -1.70 -1.05
N ALA A 80 -13.44 -1.15 -0.01
CA ALA A 80 -13.18 -1.46 1.39
C ALA A 80 -14.09 -2.60 1.87
N VAL A 81 -13.49 -3.70 2.34
CA VAL A 81 -14.25 -4.86 2.83
C VAL A 81 -14.20 -4.91 4.35
N PHE A 82 -15.32 -4.68 5.03
CA PHE A 82 -15.37 -4.54 6.49
C PHE A 82 -15.47 -5.89 7.20
N GLY A 83 -14.72 -6.05 8.29
CA GLY A 83 -14.86 -7.15 9.26
C GLY A 83 -15.96 -6.90 10.32
N CYS A 84 -16.84 -5.94 10.09
CA CYS A 84 -17.94 -5.54 10.97
C CYS A 84 -19.08 -4.96 10.13
N GLY A 85 -20.17 -4.54 10.76
CA GLY A 85 -21.31 -3.92 10.08
C GLY A 85 -20.98 -2.53 9.54
N LEU A 86 -21.73 -2.08 8.53
CA LEU A 86 -21.47 -0.81 7.83
C LEU A 86 -21.85 0.46 8.61
N ASP A 87 -22.50 0.32 9.75
CA ASP A 87 -22.76 1.44 10.69
C ASP A 87 -21.63 1.59 11.73
N VAL A 88 -20.61 0.73 11.68
CA VAL A 88 -19.45 0.79 12.58
C VAL A 88 -18.19 1.02 11.76
N ILE A 89 -17.64 2.24 11.83
CA ILE A 89 -16.34 2.53 11.22
C ILE A 89 -15.26 2.02 12.16
N TYR A 90 -14.54 0.98 11.72
CA TYR A 90 -13.40 0.44 12.44
C TYR A 90 -12.26 0.15 11.47
N PRO A 91 -11.06 0.70 11.69
CA PRO A 91 -10.69 1.52 12.85
C PRO A 91 -11.26 2.95 12.79
N PRO A 92 -11.60 3.58 13.93
CA PRO A 92 -12.28 4.88 13.96
C PRO A 92 -11.45 6.01 13.36
N GLU A 93 -10.12 5.92 13.41
CA GLU A 93 -9.20 6.91 12.84
C GLU A 93 -9.35 7.05 11.31
N ASN A 94 -9.92 6.04 10.64
CA ASN A 94 -10.16 6.06 9.22
C ASN A 94 -11.52 6.68 8.82
N GLU A 95 -12.25 7.35 9.73
CA GLU A 95 -13.56 7.94 9.41
C GLU A 95 -13.51 8.94 8.24
N LYS A 96 -12.47 9.77 8.18
CA LYS A 96 -12.27 10.68 7.04
C LYS A 96 -12.08 9.90 5.73
N LEU A 97 -11.20 8.90 5.75
CA LEU A 97 -10.92 8.05 4.60
C LEU A 97 -12.18 7.31 4.13
N TYR A 98 -13.01 6.84 5.05
CA TYR A 98 -14.30 6.25 4.73
C TYR A 98 -15.18 7.17 3.87
N GLY A 99 -15.30 8.45 4.26
CA GLY A 99 -16.03 9.45 3.49
C GLY A 99 -15.44 9.64 2.10
N GLN A 100 -14.11 9.79 2.01
CA GLN A 100 -13.40 9.99 0.75
C GLN A 100 -13.57 8.80 -0.22
N ILE A 101 -13.59 7.55 0.28
CA ILE A 101 -13.86 6.37 -0.55
C ILE A 101 -15.23 6.49 -1.22
N LEU A 102 -16.26 6.89 -0.47
CA LEU A 102 -17.62 7.01 -0.99
C LEU A 102 -17.75 8.16 -1.99
N GLU A 103 -17.13 9.31 -1.69
CA GLU A 103 -17.09 10.48 -2.58
C GLU A 103 -16.38 10.16 -3.90
N ASN A 104 -15.31 9.37 -3.85
CA ASN A 104 -14.54 9.00 -5.03
C ASN A 104 -15.11 7.79 -5.80
N LYS A 105 -16.44 7.60 -5.76
CA LYS A 105 -17.16 6.52 -6.44
C LYS A 105 -16.64 5.11 -6.08
N GLY A 106 -16.06 4.96 -4.90
CA GLY A 106 -15.66 3.69 -4.33
C GLY A 106 -16.83 2.95 -3.69
N LEU A 107 -16.50 1.84 -3.01
CA LEU A 107 -17.48 0.95 -2.43
C LEU A 107 -17.02 0.45 -1.06
N VAL A 108 -17.92 0.39 -0.10
CA VAL A 108 -17.71 -0.28 1.18
C VAL A 108 -18.69 -1.42 1.31
N ILE A 109 -18.19 -2.62 1.64
CA ILE A 109 -19.00 -3.84 1.70
C ILE A 109 -18.78 -4.61 3.00
N SER A 110 -19.78 -5.38 3.42
CA SER A 110 -19.70 -6.28 4.56
C SER A 110 -20.60 -7.50 4.39
N GLU A 111 -20.19 -8.65 4.94
CA GLU A 111 -21.06 -9.83 5.09
C GLU A 111 -21.90 -9.80 6.37
N TYR A 112 -21.67 -8.83 7.26
CA TYR A 112 -22.34 -8.74 8.55
C TYR A 112 -23.47 -7.71 8.51
N GLU A 113 -24.50 -7.95 9.33
CA GLU A 113 -25.60 -6.99 9.56
C GLU A 113 -25.08 -5.57 9.85
N PRO A 114 -25.76 -4.51 9.41
CA PRO A 114 -25.28 -3.12 9.51
C PRO A 114 -24.75 -2.70 10.88
N SER A 115 -25.38 -3.13 11.97
CA SER A 115 -25.02 -2.79 13.36
C SER A 115 -24.01 -3.74 14.01
N ALA A 116 -23.52 -4.75 13.28
CA ALA A 116 -22.67 -5.80 13.85
C ALA A 116 -21.32 -5.24 14.32
N LYS A 117 -21.01 -5.42 15.62
CA LYS A 117 -19.76 -4.95 16.23
C LYS A 117 -18.52 -5.71 15.71
N PRO A 118 -17.33 -5.07 15.73
CA PRO A 118 -16.07 -5.73 15.40
C PRO A 118 -15.73 -6.82 16.41
N HIS A 119 -15.29 -7.98 15.92
CA HIS A 119 -14.71 -9.04 16.74
C HIS A 119 -13.47 -9.60 16.03
N LEU A 120 -12.45 -9.98 16.80
CA LEU A 120 -11.15 -10.40 16.25
C LEU A 120 -11.26 -11.53 15.22
N TRP A 121 -12.18 -12.47 15.40
CA TRP A 121 -12.41 -13.60 14.49
C TRP A 121 -13.06 -13.19 13.16
N LYS A 122 -13.74 -12.05 13.09
CA LYS A 122 -14.41 -11.57 11.88
C LYS A 122 -13.42 -11.05 10.83
N PHE A 123 -12.30 -10.45 11.27
CA PHE A 123 -11.32 -9.90 10.31
C PHE A 123 -10.67 -10.97 9.43
N PRO A 124 -10.20 -12.13 9.97
CA PRO A 124 -9.73 -13.22 9.13
C PRO A 124 -10.82 -13.84 8.26
N GLN A 125 -12.05 -13.97 8.75
CA GLN A 125 -13.15 -14.56 7.97
C GLN A 125 -13.48 -13.73 6.73
N ARG A 126 -13.57 -12.42 6.91
CA ARG A 126 -13.84 -11.46 5.84
C ARG A 126 -12.81 -11.53 4.70
N ASN A 127 -11.55 -11.90 4.98
CA ASN A 127 -10.49 -11.95 3.97
C ASN A 127 -10.82 -12.86 2.77
N LYS A 128 -11.72 -13.84 2.92
CA LYS A 128 -12.25 -14.63 1.80
C LYS A 128 -12.93 -13.74 0.74
N ILE A 129 -13.61 -12.68 1.16
CA ILE A 129 -14.31 -11.74 0.28
C ILE A 129 -13.31 -10.83 -0.44
N VAL A 130 -12.28 -10.36 0.27
CA VAL A 130 -11.18 -9.58 -0.34
C VAL A 130 -10.52 -10.37 -1.47
N ALA A 131 -10.16 -11.63 -1.20
CA ALA A 131 -9.60 -12.52 -2.22
C ALA A 131 -10.64 -12.85 -3.31
N GLY A 132 -11.89 -13.10 -2.94
CA GLY A 132 -12.96 -13.49 -3.86
C GLY A 132 -13.25 -12.43 -4.94
N LEU A 133 -13.28 -11.16 -4.54
CA LEU A 133 -13.64 -10.04 -5.42
C LEU A 133 -12.50 -9.57 -6.35
N SER A 134 -11.26 -9.99 -6.12
CA SER A 134 -10.14 -9.54 -6.94
C SER A 134 -10.00 -10.34 -8.23
N SER A 135 -10.19 -9.69 -9.37
CA SER A 135 -10.12 -10.35 -10.68
C SER A 135 -8.68 -10.61 -11.13
N LEU A 136 -7.74 -9.73 -10.75
CA LEU A 136 -6.32 -9.85 -11.06
C LEU A 136 -5.53 -10.69 -10.05
N GLY A 137 -6.11 -10.97 -8.88
CA GLY A 137 -5.48 -11.73 -7.80
C GLY A 137 -5.19 -10.90 -6.55
N VAL A 138 -4.31 -11.41 -5.69
CA VAL A 138 -3.93 -10.78 -4.42
C VAL A 138 -2.45 -10.42 -4.44
N LEU A 139 -2.12 -9.16 -4.22
CA LEU A 139 -0.77 -8.67 -3.96
C LEU A 139 -0.54 -8.55 -2.46
N VAL A 140 0.51 -9.19 -1.95
CA VAL A 140 0.93 -9.08 -0.55
C VAL A 140 2.14 -8.14 -0.46
N ILE A 141 1.98 -7.04 0.28
CA ILE A 141 3.04 -6.07 0.58
C ILE A 141 3.37 -6.18 2.07
N GLU A 142 4.56 -6.66 2.40
CA GLU A 142 5.00 -6.97 3.77
C GLU A 142 4.07 -7.94 4.54
N ALA A 143 4.63 -9.07 4.93
CA ALA A 143 3.97 -10.03 5.81
C ALA A 143 5.02 -10.71 6.70
N GLY A 144 4.83 -10.68 8.02
CA GLY A 144 5.53 -11.61 8.91
C GLY A 144 4.96 -13.02 8.81
N GLU A 145 5.64 -14.00 9.41
CA GLU A 145 5.27 -15.43 9.33
C GLU A 145 3.83 -15.74 9.77
N LYS A 146 3.30 -14.97 10.72
CA LYS A 146 1.94 -15.14 11.27
C LYS A 146 0.99 -14.01 10.83
N SER A 147 1.29 -13.33 9.72
CA SER A 147 0.47 -12.21 9.25
C SER A 147 -0.91 -12.67 8.76
N GLY A 148 -1.95 -11.88 9.10
CA GLY A 148 -3.29 -12.09 8.57
C GLY A 148 -3.39 -11.94 7.04
N SER A 149 -2.48 -11.20 6.40
CA SER A 149 -2.41 -11.10 4.93
C SER A 149 -2.08 -12.43 4.26
N LEU A 150 -1.35 -13.34 4.94
CA LEU A 150 -1.07 -14.69 4.45
C LEU A 150 -2.34 -15.55 4.39
N ILE A 151 -3.31 -15.28 5.27
CA ILE A 151 -4.63 -15.93 5.23
C ILE A 151 -5.36 -15.55 3.94
N THR A 152 -5.33 -14.26 3.55
CA THR A 152 -5.91 -13.77 2.29
C THR A 152 -5.25 -14.44 1.08
N ALA A 153 -3.92 -14.55 1.07
CA ALA A 153 -3.18 -15.28 0.04
C ALA A 153 -3.59 -16.77 -0.01
N GLY A 154 -3.78 -17.41 1.15
CA GLY A 154 -4.30 -18.77 1.25
C GLY A 154 -5.69 -18.92 0.64
N PHE A 155 -6.62 -17.99 0.90
CA PHE A 155 -7.94 -17.99 0.27
C PHE A 155 -7.86 -17.82 -1.24
N ALA A 156 -7.03 -16.90 -1.74
CA ALA A 156 -6.85 -16.71 -3.17
C ALA A 156 -6.38 -17.99 -3.87
N ARG A 157 -5.39 -18.68 -3.30
CA ARG A 157 -4.91 -19.96 -3.85
C ARG A 157 -5.99 -21.04 -3.84
N LYS A 158 -6.75 -21.18 -2.75
CA LYS A 158 -7.89 -22.11 -2.68
C LYS A 158 -8.96 -21.81 -3.73
N MET A 159 -9.09 -20.56 -4.15
CA MET A 159 -10.00 -20.12 -5.20
C MET A 159 -9.40 -20.18 -6.62
N GLY A 160 -8.17 -20.70 -6.78
CA GLY A 160 -7.48 -20.73 -8.07
C GLY A 160 -7.06 -19.34 -8.59
N LYS A 161 -7.04 -18.33 -7.71
CA LYS A 161 -6.60 -16.97 -8.05
C LYS A 161 -5.10 -16.84 -7.88
N LYS A 162 -4.52 -15.91 -8.64
CA LYS A 162 -3.09 -15.59 -8.54
C LYS A 162 -2.77 -14.90 -7.22
N VAL A 163 -1.62 -15.25 -6.68
CA VAL A 163 -0.99 -14.55 -5.55
C VAL A 163 0.31 -13.95 -6.04
N TYR A 164 0.52 -12.70 -5.68
CA TYR A 164 1.73 -11.95 -5.90
C TYR A 164 2.28 -11.52 -4.54
N ALA A 165 3.60 -11.45 -4.43
CA ALA A 165 4.25 -10.96 -3.21
C ALA A 165 5.41 -10.05 -3.59
N VAL A 166 5.54 -8.96 -2.84
CA VAL A 166 6.68 -8.05 -2.99
C VAL A 166 7.86 -8.61 -2.18
N PRO A 167 9.04 -8.83 -2.80
CA PRO A 167 10.21 -9.28 -2.06
C PRO A 167 10.69 -8.18 -1.12
N GLY A 168 11.11 -8.54 0.10
CA GLY A 168 11.60 -7.58 1.07
C GLY A 168 12.95 -7.95 1.67
N PRO A 169 13.61 -7.04 2.41
CA PRO A 169 14.91 -7.30 3.04
C PRO A 169 14.86 -8.55 3.92
N ILE A 170 15.84 -9.47 3.76
CA ILE A 170 15.90 -10.70 4.56
C ILE A 170 16.11 -10.44 6.06
N THR A 171 16.58 -9.25 6.41
CA THR A 171 16.75 -8.77 7.79
C THR A 171 15.44 -8.23 8.41
N SER A 172 14.41 -7.98 7.60
CA SER A 172 13.13 -7.48 8.06
C SER A 172 12.18 -8.63 8.43
N ARG A 173 11.76 -8.68 9.71
CA ARG A 173 10.81 -9.69 10.20
C ARG A 173 9.46 -9.65 9.48
N ILE A 174 9.06 -8.49 8.96
CA ILE A 174 7.81 -8.33 8.20
C ILE A 174 7.98 -8.60 6.71
N SER A 175 9.16 -9.05 6.26
CA SER A 175 9.38 -9.53 4.87
C SER A 175 9.36 -11.05 4.76
N VAL A 176 9.51 -11.77 5.88
CA VAL A 176 9.68 -13.23 5.92
C VAL A 176 8.53 -13.97 5.22
N GLY A 177 7.28 -13.59 5.49
CA GLY A 177 6.10 -14.22 4.88
C GLY A 177 6.02 -14.01 3.38
N CYS A 178 6.33 -12.81 2.88
CA CYS A 178 6.37 -12.53 1.44
C CYS A 178 7.49 -13.34 0.76
N ASN A 179 8.70 -13.32 1.34
CA ASN A 179 9.83 -14.06 0.82
C ASN A 179 9.57 -15.58 0.82
N ASN A 180 8.90 -16.10 1.85
CA ASN A 180 8.53 -17.52 1.92
C ASN A 180 7.50 -17.89 0.85
N LEU A 181 6.46 -17.08 0.64
CA LEU A 181 5.48 -17.30 -0.44
C LEU A 181 6.16 -17.37 -1.81
N ILE A 182 7.14 -16.50 -2.07
CA ILE A 182 7.90 -16.49 -3.32
C ILE A 182 8.79 -17.74 -3.40
N LYS A 183 9.55 -18.02 -2.35
CA LYS A 183 10.51 -19.13 -2.28
C LYS A 183 9.84 -20.50 -2.49
N SER A 184 8.63 -20.68 -1.99
CA SER A 184 7.86 -21.92 -2.14
C SER A 184 7.09 -22.02 -3.46
N GLY A 185 7.13 -20.98 -4.31
CA GLY A 185 6.34 -20.90 -5.54
C GLY A 185 4.84 -20.68 -5.29
N GLU A 186 4.43 -20.35 -4.06
CA GLU A 186 3.04 -20.05 -3.71
C GLU A 186 2.61 -18.64 -4.18
N ALA A 187 3.56 -17.76 -4.49
CA ALA A 187 3.33 -16.44 -5.07
C ALA A 187 4.33 -16.12 -6.20
N ILE A 188 3.86 -15.33 -7.17
CA ILE A 188 4.70 -14.72 -8.19
C ILE A 188 5.37 -13.48 -7.58
N MET A 189 6.69 -13.35 -7.72
CA MET A 189 7.40 -12.14 -7.30
C MET A 189 6.90 -10.94 -8.10
N ALA A 190 6.47 -9.87 -7.42
CA ALA A 190 6.07 -8.63 -8.03
C ALA A 190 6.97 -7.49 -7.57
N THR A 191 7.64 -6.84 -8.51
CA THR A 191 8.50 -5.66 -8.29
C THR A 191 7.92 -4.40 -8.92
N SER A 192 6.93 -4.54 -9.79
CA SER A 192 6.15 -3.45 -10.43
C SER A 192 4.73 -3.91 -10.74
N ALA A 193 3.81 -2.97 -11.03
CA ALA A 193 2.47 -3.35 -11.47
C ALA A 193 2.49 -4.05 -12.84
N GLY A 194 3.53 -3.85 -13.65
CA GLY A 194 3.77 -4.54 -14.91
C GLY A 194 3.79 -6.08 -14.77
N ASP A 195 4.35 -6.59 -13.68
CA ASP A 195 4.40 -8.03 -13.38
C ASP A 195 3.01 -8.66 -13.22
N ILE A 196 2.02 -7.83 -12.87
CA ILE A 196 0.64 -8.24 -12.60
C ILE A 196 -0.25 -7.98 -13.82
N LEU A 197 -0.16 -6.77 -14.36
CA LEU A 197 -0.99 -6.30 -15.47
C LEU A 197 -0.54 -6.88 -16.83
N LYS A 198 0.63 -7.51 -16.89
CA LYS A 198 1.26 -8.03 -18.12
C LYS A 198 1.38 -6.97 -19.22
N ILE A 199 1.44 -5.71 -18.82
CA ILE A 199 1.79 -4.61 -19.70
C ILE A 199 3.32 -4.56 -19.75
N LYS A 200 3.89 -4.26 -20.92
CA LYS A 200 5.28 -3.81 -20.93
C LYS A 200 5.33 -2.64 -19.96
N SER A 201 6.29 -2.64 -19.04
CA SER A 201 6.57 -1.46 -18.24
C SER A 201 6.92 -0.36 -19.24
N THR A 202 5.92 0.38 -19.73
CA THR A 202 6.12 1.77 -20.06
C THR A 202 6.56 2.32 -18.75
N THR A 203 7.87 2.47 -18.62
CA THR A 203 8.48 3.23 -17.56
C THR A 203 7.87 4.61 -17.69
N ILE A 204 6.71 4.80 -17.07
CA ILE A 204 6.45 5.99 -16.31
C ILE A 204 7.44 5.83 -15.15
N HIS A 205 8.72 6.03 -15.47
CA HIS A 205 9.52 6.82 -14.59
C HIS A 205 8.70 8.10 -14.45
N SER A 206 7.86 8.16 -13.43
CA SER A 206 8.02 9.26 -12.51
C SER A 206 9.52 9.24 -12.22
N SER A 207 10.26 9.97 -13.05
CA SER A 207 11.60 10.41 -12.72
C SER A 207 11.46 10.83 -11.26
N PRO A 208 12.29 10.32 -10.34
CA PRO A 208 12.22 10.78 -8.95
C PRO A 208 12.17 12.28 -9.06
N SER A 209 11.02 12.88 -8.69
CA SER A 209 10.60 14.22 -9.13
C SER A 209 11.87 15.03 -9.22
N THR A 210 12.41 15.28 -10.43
CA THR A 210 13.74 15.87 -10.50
C THR A 210 13.56 17.17 -9.79
N VAL A 211 14.09 17.26 -8.57
CA VAL A 211 13.78 18.39 -7.71
C VAL A 211 14.45 19.55 -8.44
N HIS A 212 13.64 20.28 -9.19
CA HIS A 212 14.14 21.31 -10.07
C HIS A 212 14.61 22.44 -9.15
N GLY A 213 15.86 22.87 -9.31
CA GLY A 213 16.46 23.91 -8.47
C GLY A 213 17.23 23.39 -7.24
N LEU A 214 17.67 22.13 -7.21
CA LEU A 214 18.69 21.70 -6.25
C LEU A 214 20.01 22.44 -6.51
N SER A 215 20.63 22.92 -5.44
CA SER A 215 22.02 23.37 -5.49
C SER A 215 22.97 22.19 -5.78
N PRO A 216 24.23 22.43 -6.22
CA PRO A 216 25.20 21.36 -6.44
C PRO A 216 25.44 20.48 -5.21
N GLN A 217 25.42 21.06 -4.00
CA GLN A 217 25.57 20.31 -2.75
C GLN A 217 24.30 19.50 -2.43
N GLU A 218 23.11 20.09 -2.61
CA GLU A 218 21.85 19.37 -2.42
C GLU A 218 21.73 18.17 -3.38
N ALA A 219 22.17 18.31 -4.63
CA ALA A 219 22.17 17.23 -5.62
C ALA A 219 23.11 16.08 -5.23
N LYS A 220 24.29 16.38 -4.65
CA LYS A 220 25.22 15.35 -4.15
C LYS A 220 24.61 14.58 -2.97
N ILE A 221 24.06 15.30 -1.99
CA ILE A 221 23.38 14.70 -0.83
C ILE A 221 22.20 13.85 -1.30
N TYR A 222 21.39 14.38 -2.21
CA TYR A 222 20.25 13.68 -2.76
C TYR A 222 20.67 12.34 -3.40
N LYS A 223 21.74 12.35 -4.20
CA LYS A 223 22.26 11.16 -4.89
C LYS A 223 22.74 10.07 -3.93
N VAL A 224 23.41 10.41 -2.82
CA VAL A 224 23.86 9.38 -1.86
C VAL A 224 22.70 8.80 -1.05
N LEU A 225 21.71 9.63 -0.71
CA LEU A 225 20.50 9.21 -0.01
C LEU A 225 19.49 8.45 -0.89
N GLN A 226 19.69 8.41 -2.21
CA GLN A 226 18.93 7.53 -3.11
C GLN A 226 19.25 6.04 -2.91
N LEU A 227 20.44 5.72 -2.38
CA LEU A 227 20.89 4.35 -2.21
C LEU A 227 20.41 3.77 -0.87
N GLU A 228 20.65 4.50 0.20
CA GLU A 228 20.31 4.11 1.56
C GLU A 228 20.16 5.33 2.47
N PRO A 229 19.42 5.22 3.58
CA PRO A 229 19.41 6.26 4.61
C PRO A 229 20.77 6.36 5.29
N LEU A 230 21.27 7.58 5.46
CA LEU A 230 22.58 7.86 6.01
C LEU A 230 22.50 8.88 7.13
N ASP A 231 23.36 8.77 8.13
CA ASP A 231 23.59 9.85 9.10
C ASP A 231 24.48 10.95 8.50
N ILE A 232 24.64 12.05 9.25
CA ILE A 232 25.38 13.22 8.77
C ILE A 232 26.87 12.90 8.51
N ASP A 233 27.49 12.03 9.31
CA ASP A 233 28.89 11.65 9.19
C ASP A 233 29.12 10.80 7.94
N GLU A 234 28.23 9.82 7.72
CA GLU A 234 28.21 8.98 6.53
C GLU A 234 28.00 9.82 5.25
N ILE A 235 27.10 10.81 5.28
CA ILE A 235 26.89 11.73 4.15
C ILE A 235 28.16 12.54 3.88
N ALA A 236 28.75 13.13 4.92
CA ALA A 236 29.97 13.94 4.82
C ALA A 236 31.14 13.15 4.22
N MET A 237 31.28 11.90 4.65
CA MET A 237 32.28 10.99 4.11
C MET A 237 32.04 10.67 2.64
N LYS A 238 30.81 10.34 2.24
CA LYS A 238 30.49 9.93 0.85
C LYS A 238 30.57 11.07 -0.16
N ILE A 239 30.30 12.32 0.24
CA ILE A 239 30.32 13.47 -0.68
C ILE A 239 31.58 14.34 -0.54
N GLU A 240 32.53 13.91 0.30
CA GLU A 240 33.78 14.60 0.62
C GLU A 240 33.53 16.06 1.03
N GLY A 241 32.55 16.28 1.91
CA GLY A 241 32.09 17.61 2.30
C GLY A 241 32.33 17.93 3.77
N ASN A 242 32.31 19.24 4.10
CA ASN A 242 32.42 19.71 5.47
C ASN A 242 31.12 19.45 6.24
N ILE A 243 31.22 18.86 7.43
CA ILE A 243 30.05 18.47 8.24
C ILE A 243 29.14 19.64 8.64
N VAL A 244 29.70 20.83 8.88
CA VAL A 244 28.95 22.03 9.28
C VAL A 244 28.14 22.57 8.10
N GLU A 245 28.75 22.60 6.91
CA GLU A 245 28.07 22.97 5.68
C GLU A 245 26.96 21.97 5.36
N ILE A 246 27.25 20.67 5.47
CA ILE A 246 26.28 19.61 5.23
C ILE A 246 25.10 19.69 6.19
N GLY A 247 25.34 19.91 7.49
CA GLY A 247 24.25 20.07 8.47
C GLY A 247 23.32 21.24 8.12
N SER A 248 23.89 22.33 7.62
CA SER A 248 23.12 23.49 7.14
C SER A 248 22.28 23.14 5.90
N VAL A 249 22.88 22.45 4.92
CA VAL A 249 22.18 22.03 3.70
C VAL A 249 21.08 21.02 4.02
N LEU A 250 21.33 20.03 4.87
CA LEU A 250 20.35 19.05 5.32
C LEU A 250 19.16 19.72 6.01
N SER A 251 19.41 20.71 6.88
CA SER A 251 18.36 21.49 7.53
C SER A 251 17.49 22.23 6.52
N ILE A 252 18.11 22.89 5.53
CA ILE A 252 17.40 23.58 4.45
C ILE A 252 16.57 22.59 3.63
N MET A 253 17.14 21.44 3.26
CA MET A 253 16.45 20.42 2.49
C MET A 253 15.26 19.83 3.29
N SER A 254 15.39 19.62 4.59
CA SER A 254 14.29 19.19 5.46
C SER A 254 13.18 20.24 5.52
N LEU A 255 13.53 21.53 5.63
CA LEU A 255 12.56 22.64 5.59
C LEU A 255 11.84 22.75 4.23
N LYS A 256 12.54 22.45 3.13
CA LYS A 256 11.95 22.33 1.79
C LYS A 256 11.07 21.08 1.63
N GLY A 257 10.99 20.22 2.64
CA GLY A 257 10.27 18.94 2.57
C GLY A 257 10.94 17.93 1.64
N LEU A 258 12.24 18.07 1.38
CA LEU A 258 13.02 17.16 0.53
C LEU A 258 13.63 16.01 1.34
N LEU A 259 13.77 16.17 2.65
CA LEU A 259 14.34 15.17 3.56
C LEU A 259 13.48 15.02 4.81
N THR A 260 13.47 13.81 5.37
CA THR A 260 12.98 13.54 6.72
C THR A 260 14.10 12.91 7.55
N GLU A 261 14.10 13.17 8.85
CA GLU A 261 15.04 12.58 9.79
C GLU A 261 14.32 11.58 10.70
N SER A 262 14.91 10.40 10.89
CA SER A 262 14.40 9.41 11.84
C SER A 262 15.55 8.56 12.38
N GLY A 263 15.65 8.47 13.71
CA GLY A 263 16.70 7.67 14.35
C GLY A 263 18.13 8.11 14.00
N GLY A 264 18.33 9.43 13.82
CA GLY A 264 19.63 10.02 13.47
C GLY A 264 20.06 9.85 12.01
N LYS A 265 19.21 9.24 11.17
CA LYS A 265 19.47 9.10 9.73
C LYS A 265 18.52 9.97 8.91
N TYR A 266 19.03 10.47 7.79
CA TYR A 266 18.29 11.24 6.81
C TYR A 266 17.75 10.34 5.71
N TYR A 267 16.56 10.69 5.25
CA TYR A 267 15.78 9.96 4.27
C TYR A 267 15.24 10.93 3.24
N LEU A 268 15.25 10.58 1.94
CA LEU A 268 14.58 11.41 0.93
C LEU A 268 13.07 11.47 1.17
N SER A 269 12.51 12.67 1.31
CA SER A 269 11.06 12.85 1.28
C SER A 269 10.55 12.72 -0.16
N LYS A 270 9.36 12.14 -0.31
CA LYS A 270 8.63 12.09 -1.58
C LYS A 270 7.46 13.05 -1.51
#